data_AF-A0A0M2NM11-F1
#
_entry.id   AF-A0A0M2NM11-F1
#
_cell.length_a   1.000
_cell.length_b   1.000
_cell.length_c   1.000
_cell.angle_alpha   90.00
_cell.angle_beta   90.00
_cell.angle_gamma   90.00
#
_symmetry.space_group_name_H-M   'P 1'
#
loop_
_entity.id
_entity.type
_entity.pdbx_description
1 polymer ?
#
loop_
_entity_poly.entity_id
_entity_poly.type
_entity_poly.pdbx_seq_one_letter_code
_entity_poly.pdbx_strand_id
1 'polypeptide(L)'
;MKKFVFTLHKLYDVKQSEENQKRVELKGLDKVMTGLQTQRVDMQQTYDGQQAVYCRKCKTGMSMTEVKMFGEYFQYLSVEMSRKDREIADCNIKIEECRKQLARLMNEQKVLERMREEQLEEYKAEIQKDNDKLIEDFMQAKAETLAI
;
A
#
# COMPACT_ATOMS: atom_id res chain seq x y z
N MET A 1 32.60 -19.77 16.58
CA MET A 1 32.38 -18.62 15.67
C MET A 1 31.14 -17.87 16.13
N LYS A 2 31.18 -16.53 16.11
CA LYS A 2 29.96 -15.72 16.31
C LYS A 2 28.99 -16.00 15.14
N LYS A 3 27.69 -15.72 15.30
CA LYS A 3 26.74 -15.79 14.19
C LYS A 3 26.73 -14.44 13.47
N PHE A 4 26.51 -14.43 12.15
CA PHE A 4 26.31 -13.19 11.41
C PHE A 4 25.11 -12.42 11.97
N VAL A 5 25.29 -11.12 12.21
CA VAL A 5 24.21 -10.21 12.60
C VAL A 5 24.31 -8.97 11.72
N PHE A 6 23.26 -8.71 10.95
CA PHE A 6 23.18 -7.53 10.11
C PHE A 6 23.11 -6.27 10.98
N THR A 7 23.99 -5.30 10.72
CA THR A 7 24.11 -4.10 11.57
C THR A 7 22.82 -3.28 11.61
N LEU A 8 22.06 -3.24 10.52
CA LEU A 8 20.82 -2.46 10.40
C LEU A 8 19.55 -3.31 10.55
N HIS A 9 19.63 -4.47 11.21
CA HIS A 9 18.47 -5.38 11.34
C HIS A 9 17.26 -4.70 12.01
N LYS A 10 17.48 -3.90 13.07
CA LYS A 10 16.39 -3.15 13.72
C LYS A 10 15.70 -2.15 12.77
N LEU A 11 16.49 -1.47 11.93
CA LEU A 11 15.93 -0.54 10.95
C LEU A 11 15.12 -1.28 9.89
N TYR A 12 15.59 -2.44 9.45
CA TYR A 12 14.85 -3.32 8.54
C TYR A 12 13.49 -3.73 9.13
N ASP A 13 13.45 -4.16 10.39
CA ASP A 13 12.21 -4.57 11.06
C ASP A 13 11.21 -3.40 11.18
N VAL A 14 11.70 -2.20 11.52
CA VAL A 14 10.87 -0.99 11.55
C VAL A 14 10.29 -0.70 10.16
N LYS A 15 11.11 -0.76 9.11
CA LYS A 15 10.66 -0.54 7.73
C LYS A 15 9.66 -1.58 7.26
N GLN A 16 9.80 -2.82 7.71
CA GLN A 16 8.84 -3.89 7.43
C GLN A 16 7.50 -3.65 8.14
N SER A 17 7.53 -3.16 9.37
CA SER A 17 6.32 -2.77 10.09
C SER A 17 5.61 -1.58 9.42
N GLU A 18 6.36 -0.54 9.04
CA GLU A 18 5.82 0.63 8.32
C GLU A 18 5.13 0.23 7.00
N GLU A 19 5.76 -0.65 6.22
CA GLU A 19 5.17 -1.16 4.98
C GLU A 19 3.88 -1.92 5.23
N ASN A 20 3.86 -2.81 6.22
CA ASN A 20 2.67 -3.57 6.58
C ASN A 20 1.52 -2.67 7.03
N GLN A 21 1.81 -1.63 7.82
CA GLN A 21 0.82 -0.63 8.20
C GLN A 21 0.26 0.10 6.98
N LYS A 22 1.12 0.52 6.04
CA LYS A 22 0.69 1.18 4.80
C LYS A 22 -0.13 0.27 3.88
N ARG A 23 0.15 -1.03 3.83
CA ARG A 23 -0.70 -2.00 3.11
C ARG A 23 -2.09 -2.13 3.71
N VAL A 24 -2.18 -2.11 5.05
CA VAL A 24 -3.48 -2.13 5.75
C VAL A 24 -4.25 -0.83 5.48
N GLU A 25 -3.57 0.31 5.54
CA GLU A 25 -4.15 1.62 5.21
C GLU A 25 -4.70 1.63 3.77
N LEU A 26 -3.92 1.17 2.80
CA LEU A 26 -4.34 1.08 1.39
C LEU A 26 -5.59 0.23 1.22
N LYS A 27 -5.63 -0.96 1.85
CA LYS A 27 -6.83 -1.82 1.84
C LYS A 27 -8.06 -1.13 2.45
N GLY A 28 -7.85 -0.35 3.52
CA GLY A 28 -8.90 0.46 4.13
C GLY A 28 -9.43 1.51 3.16
N LEU A 29 -8.55 2.23 2.47
CA LEU A 29 -8.91 3.22 1.46
C LEU A 29 -9.63 2.60 0.26
N ASP A 30 -9.18 1.45 -0.23
CA ASP A 30 -9.85 0.73 -1.34
C ASP A 30 -11.28 0.32 -0.97
N LYS A 31 -11.50 -0.09 0.28
CA LYS A 31 -12.86 -0.40 0.80
C LYS A 31 -13.73 0.85 0.85
N VAL A 32 -13.19 1.98 1.31
CA VAL A 32 -13.90 3.26 1.32
C VAL A 32 -14.25 3.69 -0.10
N MET A 33 -13.30 3.61 -1.04
CA MET A 33 -13.51 3.93 -2.45
C MET A 33 -14.65 3.11 -3.05
N THR A 34 -14.62 1.78 -2.86
CA THR A 34 -15.68 0.89 -3.34
C THR A 34 -17.04 1.30 -2.77
N GLY A 35 -17.10 1.59 -1.46
CA GLY A 35 -18.33 2.04 -0.82
C GLY A 35 -18.87 3.36 -1.38
N LEU A 36 -18.01 4.34 -1.64
CA LEU A 36 -18.38 5.62 -2.24
C LEU A 36 -18.89 5.44 -3.68
N GLN A 37 -18.22 4.60 -4.47
CA GLN A 37 -18.63 4.29 -5.84
C GLN A 37 -20.00 3.60 -5.88
N THR A 38 -20.24 2.61 -4.99
CA THR A 38 -21.54 1.96 -4.87
C THR A 38 -22.63 2.98 -4.53
N GLN A 39 -22.43 3.82 -3.52
CA GLN A 39 -23.41 4.85 -3.15
C GLN A 39 -23.73 5.81 -4.30
N ARG A 40 -22.71 6.21 -5.06
CA ARG A 40 -22.88 7.07 -6.24
C ARG A 40 -23.71 6.38 -7.32
N VAL A 41 -23.43 5.10 -7.59
CA VAL A 41 -24.20 4.31 -8.56
C VAL A 41 -25.65 4.15 -8.12
N ASP A 42 -25.91 3.86 -6.84
CA ASP A 42 -27.25 3.71 -6.30
C ASP A 42 -28.05 5.03 -6.40
N MET A 43 -27.40 6.17 -6.14
CA MET A 43 -27.99 7.50 -6.33
C MET A 43 -28.34 7.77 -7.80
N GLN A 44 -27.45 7.39 -8.73
CA GLN A 44 -27.72 7.53 -10.16
C GLN A 44 -28.91 6.65 -10.60
N GLN A 45 -28.97 5.40 -10.14
CA GLN A 45 -30.09 4.51 -10.44
C GLN A 45 -31.41 5.06 -9.88
N THR A 46 -31.37 5.64 -8.68
CA THR A 46 -32.52 6.31 -8.07
C THR A 46 -32.96 7.51 -8.91
N TYR A 47 -32.01 8.34 -9.34
CA TYR A 47 -32.28 9.48 -10.21
C TYR A 47 -32.96 9.04 -11.52
N ASP A 48 -32.39 8.06 -12.21
CA ASP A 48 -32.91 7.55 -13.49
C ASP A 48 -34.30 6.94 -13.34
N GLY A 49 -34.53 6.18 -12.25
CA GLY A 49 -35.83 5.61 -11.92
C GLY A 49 -36.89 6.68 -11.69
N GLN A 50 -36.54 7.74 -10.95
CA GLN A 50 -37.45 8.84 -10.65
C GLN A 50 -37.70 9.71 -11.88
N GLN A 51 -36.69 9.90 -12.73
CA GLN A 51 -36.84 10.57 -14.03
C GLN A 51 -37.82 9.83 -14.92
N ALA A 52 -37.78 8.49 -14.95
CA ALA A 52 -38.75 7.68 -15.70
C ALA A 52 -40.19 7.81 -15.14
N VAL A 53 -40.35 7.95 -13.82
CA VAL A 53 -41.66 8.22 -13.19
C VAL A 53 -42.15 9.62 -13.56
N TYR A 54 -41.30 10.64 -13.43
CA TYR A 54 -41.59 12.02 -13.81
C TYR A 54 -42.05 12.13 -15.27
N CYS A 55 -41.30 11.54 -16.21
CA CYS A 55 -41.64 11.52 -17.63
C CYS A 55 -42.99 10.86 -17.92
N ARG A 56 -43.35 9.79 -17.20
CA ARG A 56 -44.67 9.15 -17.32
C ARG A 56 -45.78 10.05 -16.82
N LYS A 57 -45.59 10.67 -15.65
CA LYS A 57 -46.57 11.58 -15.07
C LYS A 57 -46.75 12.87 -15.90
N CYS A 58 -45.70 13.40 -16.51
CA CYS A 58 -45.81 14.53 -17.45
C CYS A 58 -46.79 14.24 -18.59
N LYS A 59 -46.84 13.00 -19.10
CA LYS A 59 -47.73 12.61 -20.20
C LYS A 59 -49.19 12.48 -19.78
N THR A 60 -49.46 12.13 -18.53
CA THR A 60 -50.82 11.98 -17.98
C THR A 60 -51.36 13.26 -17.36
N GLY A 61 -50.52 14.29 -17.25
CA GLY A 61 -50.80 15.51 -16.49
C GLY A 61 -50.31 15.40 -15.05
N MET A 62 -49.72 16.48 -14.55
CA MET A 62 -49.28 16.63 -13.15
C MET A 62 -49.77 17.95 -12.58
N SER A 63 -49.98 17.96 -11.28
CA SER A 63 -50.15 19.21 -10.55
C SER A 63 -48.84 20.00 -10.48
N MET A 64 -48.94 21.32 -10.36
CA MET A 64 -47.78 22.21 -10.15
C MET A 64 -46.97 21.81 -8.91
N THR A 65 -47.66 21.35 -7.85
CA THR A 65 -47.02 20.87 -6.62
C THR A 65 -46.15 19.65 -6.87
N GLU A 66 -46.62 18.66 -7.65
CA GLU A 66 -45.82 17.48 -8.00
C GLU A 66 -44.59 17.86 -8.84
N VAL A 67 -44.76 18.74 -9.82
CA VAL A 67 -43.63 19.24 -10.64
C VAL A 67 -42.57 19.86 -9.75
N LYS A 68 -42.98 20.70 -8.79
CA LYS A 68 -42.07 21.32 -7.83
C LYS A 68 -41.35 20.29 -6.97
N MET A 69 -42.07 19.30 -6.42
CA MET A 69 -41.46 18.24 -5.60
C MET A 69 -40.42 17.43 -6.38
N PHE A 70 -40.71 17.06 -7.63
CA PHE A 70 -39.73 16.36 -8.47
C PHE A 70 -38.51 17.24 -8.75
N GLY A 71 -38.71 18.52 -9.07
CA GLY A 71 -37.61 19.46 -9.31
C GLY A 71 -36.68 19.60 -8.10
N GLU A 72 -37.25 19.79 -6.90
CA GLU A 72 -36.50 19.86 -5.64
C GLU A 72 -35.74 18.56 -5.36
N TYR A 73 -36.37 17.41 -5.61
CA TYR A 73 -35.75 16.12 -5.36
C TYR A 73 -34.62 15.80 -6.36
N PHE A 74 -34.79 16.10 -7.66
CA PHE A 74 -33.73 15.96 -8.64
C PHE A 74 -32.55 16.88 -8.34
N GLN A 75 -32.83 18.12 -7.91
CA GLN A 75 -31.77 19.04 -7.48
C GLN A 75 -31.01 18.49 -6.28
N TYR A 76 -31.72 17.97 -5.27
CA TYR A 76 -31.12 17.31 -4.12
C TYR A 76 -30.21 16.15 -4.55
N LEU A 77 -30.71 15.22 -5.38
CA LEU A 77 -29.93 14.07 -5.86
C LEU A 77 -28.69 14.53 -6.65
N SER A 78 -28.80 15.55 -7.50
CA SER A 78 -27.68 16.08 -8.27
C SER A 78 -26.59 16.68 -7.37
N VAL A 79 -26.97 17.45 -6.34
CA VAL A 79 -26.04 18.02 -5.36
C VAL A 79 -25.34 16.91 -4.56
N GLU A 80 -26.09 15.90 -4.14
CA GLU A 80 -25.56 14.76 -3.39
C GLU A 80 -24.60 13.91 -4.24
N MET A 81 -24.95 13.61 -5.49
CA MET A 81 -24.04 12.93 -6.42
C MET A 81 -22.76 13.74 -6.65
N SER A 82 -22.86 15.06 -6.82
CA SER A 82 -21.70 15.95 -6.97
C SER A 82 -20.84 16.01 -5.69
N ARG A 83 -21.43 15.81 -4.51
CA ARG A 83 -20.68 15.65 -3.26
C ARG A 83 -19.95 14.30 -3.24
N LYS A 84 -20.61 13.23 -3.62
CA LYS A 84 -20.01 11.88 -3.70
C LYS A 84 -18.87 11.81 -4.70
N ASP A 85 -19.01 12.44 -5.87
CA ASP A 85 -17.96 12.50 -6.88
C ASP A 85 -16.70 13.23 -6.34
N ARG A 86 -16.88 14.27 -5.51
CA ARG A 86 -15.77 14.94 -4.81
C ARG A 86 -15.13 14.04 -3.74
N GLU A 87 -15.93 13.34 -2.94
CA GLU A 87 -15.43 12.37 -1.95
C GLU A 87 -14.62 11.25 -2.64
N ILE A 88 -15.05 10.78 -3.81
CA ILE A 88 -14.34 9.80 -4.64
C ILE A 88 -13.01 10.38 -5.13
N ALA A 89 -13.00 11.61 -5.66
CA ALA A 89 -11.78 12.26 -6.10
C ALA A 89 -10.77 12.41 -4.94
N ASP A 90 -11.20 12.87 -3.78
CA ASP A 90 -10.35 13.02 -2.59
C ASP A 90 -9.82 11.66 -2.10
N CYS A 91 -10.65 10.61 -2.14
CA CYS A 91 -10.23 9.26 -1.77
C CYS A 91 -9.18 8.71 -2.75
N ASN A 92 -9.34 8.98 -4.06
CA ASN A 92 -8.35 8.60 -5.07
C ASN A 92 -7.00 9.27 -4.82
N ILE A 93 -6.98 10.57 -4.47
CA ILE A 93 -5.75 11.28 -4.14
C ILE A 93 -5.03 10.59 -2.97
N LYS A 94 -5.76 10.23 -1.91
CA LYS A 94 -5.21 9.53 -0.74
C LYS A 94 -4.67 8.14 -1.11
N ILE A 95 -5.37 7.39 -1.96
CA ILE A 95 -4.92 6.09 -2.46
C ILE A 95 -3.58 6.24 -3.21
N GLU A 96 -3.50 7.19 -4.13
CA GLU A 96 -2.29 7.43 -4.91
C GLU A 96 -1.11 7.89 -4.04
N GLU A 97 -1.37 8.71 -3.04
CA GLU A 97 -0.36 9.13 -2.08
C GLU A 97 0.14 7.97 -1.21
N CYS A 98 -0.77 7.11 -0.75
CA CYS A 98 -0.44 5.88 -0.02
C CYS A 98 0.38 4.91 -0.88
N ARG A 99 0.03 4.75 -2.17
CA ARG A 99 0.80 3.93 -3.13
C ARG A 99 2.21 4.45 -3.34
N LYS A 100 2.38 5.77 -3.48
CA LYS A 100 3.72 6.39 -3.59
C LYS A 100 4.57 6.14 -2.34
N GLN A 101 3.98 6.29 -1.15
CA GLN A 101 4.68 6.01 0.10
C GLN A 101 5.07 4.54 0.21
N LEU A 102 4.17 3.62 -0.17
CA LEU A 102 4.45 2.18 -0.17
C LEU A 102 5.60 1.83 -1.12
N ALA A 103 5.60 2.37 -2.35
CA ALA A 103 6.68 2.16 -3.31
C ALA A 103 8.04 2.67 -2.77
N ARG A 104 8.04 3.80 -2.07
CA ARG A 104 9.24 4.31 -1.40
C ARG A 104 9.74 3.35 -0.32
N LEU A 105 8.85 2.86 0.55
CA LEU A 105 9.22 1.91 1.62
C LEU A 105 9.78 0.60 1.05
N MET A 106 9.18 0.07 -0.02
CA MET A 106 9.67 -1.12 -0.70
C MET A 106 11.07 -0.90 -1.30
N ASN A 107 11.33 0.27 -1.88
CA ASN A 107 12.67 0.61 -2.37
C ASN A 107 13.69 0.73 -1.24
N GLU A 108 13.32 1.37 -0.12
CA GLU A 108 14.18 1.47 1.07
C GLU A 108 14.53 0.09 1.63
N GLN A 109 13.55 -0.82 1.70
CA GLN A 109 13.79 -2.21 2.11
C GLN A 109 14.73 -2.95 1.16
N LYS A 110 14.53 -2.81 -0.15
CA LYS A 110 15.40 -3.45 -1.16
C LYS A 110 16.86 -2.98 -1.03
N VAL A 111 17.07 -1.71 -0.68
CA VAL A 111 18.42 -1.19 -0.39
C VAL A 111 18.99 -1.85 0.86
N LEU A 112 18.20 -2.00 1.93
CA LEU A 112 18.63 -2.68 3.16
C LEU A 112 18.93 -4.17 2.93
N GLU A 113 18.17 -4.85 2.08
CA GLU A 113 18.43 -6.23 1.67
C GLU A 113 19.78 -6.36 0.97
N ARG A 114 20.06 -5.48 0.00
CA ARG A 114 21.36 -5.47 -0.69
C ARG A 114 22.52 -5.19 0.28
N MET A 115 22.37 -4.22 1.19
CA MET A 115 23.39 -3.96 2.22
C MET A 115 23.61 -5.18 3.13
N ARG A 116 22.55 -5.93 3.43
CA ARG A 116 22.64 -7.16 4.22
C ARG A 116 23.38 -8.25 3.47
N GLU A 117 23.14 -8.40 2.17
CA GLU A 117 23.86 -9.34 1.31
C GLU A 117 25.35 -8.99 1.23
N GLU A 118 25.69 -7.71 1.02
CA GLU A 118 27.07 -7.22 1.00
C GLU A 118 27.80 -7.53 2.32
N GLN A 119 27.20 -7.19 3.47
CA GLN A 119 27.78 -7.50 4.79
C GLN A 119 27.94 -9.01 5.04
N LEU A 120 27.01 -9.82 4.52
CA LEU A 120 27.09 -11.26 4.67
C LEU A 120 28.26 -11.85 3.87
N GLU A 121 28.50 -11.34 2.66
CA GLU A 121 29.65 -11.76 1.86
C GLU A 121 30.98 -11.33 2.49
N GLU A 122 31.07 -10.10 3.02
CA GLU A 122 32.24 -9.64 3.78
C GLU A 122 32.52 -10.56 4.98
N TYR A 123 31.48 -10.88 5.76
CA TYR A 123 31.60 -11.77 6.91
C TYR A 123 32.07 -13.19 6.52
N LYS A 124 31.58 -13.74 5.40
CA LYS A 124 32.05 -15.04 4.89
C LYS A 124 33.52 -14.98 4.46
N ALA A 125 33.93 -13.89 3.80
CA ALA A 125 35.32 -13.70 3.38
C ALA A 125 36.26 -13.59 4.59
N GLU A 126 35.84 -12.91 5.66
CA GLU A 126 36.60 -12.86 6.92
C GLU A 126 36.76 -14.24 7.56
N ILE A 127 35.67 -15.02 7.67
CA ILE A 127 35.75 -16.40 8.17
C ILE A 127 36.71 -17.24 7.33
N GLN A 128 36.63 -17.14 6.00
CA GLN A 128 37.49 -17.91 5.12
C GLN A 128 38.96 -17.56 5.36
N LYS A 129 39.28 -16.26 5.45
CA LYS A 129 40.63 -15.79 5.72
C LYS A 129 41.16 -16.25 7.08
N ASP A 130 40.32 -16.24 8.11
CA ASP A 130 40.69 -16.72 9.45
C ASP A 130 40.90 -18.24 9.46
N ASN A 131 40.10 -19.00 8.72
CA ASN A 131 40.28 -20.44 8.55
C ASN A 131 41.57 -20.76 7.78
N ASP A 132 41.86 -20.04 6.70
CA ASP A 132 43.07 -20.25 5.91
C ASP A 132 44.33 -20.00 6.76
N LYS A 133 44.34 -18.93 7.56
CA LYS A 133 45.41 -18.68 8.55
C LYS A 133 45.55 -19.79 9.58
N LEU A 134 44.43 -20.28 10.14
CA LEU A 134 44.46 -21.39 11.10
C LEU A 134 45.04 -22.67 10.46
N ILE A 135 44.76 -22.92 9.18
CA ILE A 135 45.32 -24.05 8.45
C ILE A 135 46.82 -23.85 8.22
N GLU A 136 47.26 -22.66 7.82
CA GLU A 136 48.68 -22.31 7.69
C GLU A 136 49.43 -22.49 9.01
N ASP A 137 48.93 -21.90 10.09
CA ASP A 137 49.50 -22.02 11.44
C ASP A 137 49.59 -23.49 11.88
N PHE A 138 48.56 -24.29 11.61
CA PHE A 138 48.54 -25.71 11.91
C PHE A 138 49.56 -26.51 11.08
N MET A 139 49.68 -26.23 9.79
CA MET A 139 50.68 -26.86 8.92
C MET A 139 52.10 -26.51 9.37
N GLN A 140 52.35 -25.26 9.76
CA GLN A 140 53.64 -24.81 10.26
C GLN A 140 54.00 -25.48 11.59
N ALA A 141 53.09 -25.50 12.56
CA ALA A 141 53.29 -26.19 13.83
C ALA A 141 53.59 -27.69 13.67
N LYS A 142 52.93 -28.35 12.71
CA LYS A 142 53.16 -29.76 12.38
C LYS A 142 54.52 -29.99 11.71
N ALA A 143 54.96 -29.09 10.84
CA ALA A 143 56.28 -29.18 10.20
C ALA A 143 57.41 -29.01 11.23
N GLU A 144 57.24 -28.11 12.21
CA GLU A 144 58.20 -27.90 13.29
C GLU A 144 58.30 -29.09 14.26
N THR A 145 57.21 -29.84 14.47
CA THR A 145 57.22 -31.06 15.31
C THR A 145 57.82 -32.29 14.62
N LEU A 146 57.85 -32.33 13.28
CA LEU A 146 58.45 -33.42 12.51
C LEU A 146 59.95 -33.20 12.22
N ALA A 147 60.47 -32.01 12.51
CA ALA A 147 61.88 -31.63 12.30
C ALA A 147 62.77 -31.84 13.54
N ILE A 148 62.21 -32.39 14.63
CA ILE A 148 62.91 -32.79 15.88
C ILE A 148 62.94 -34.31 15.95
#